data_AF-A0A502EEA3-F1
#
_entry.id   AF-A0A502EEA3-F1
#
_cell.length_a   1.000
_cell.length_b   1.000
_cell.length_c   1.000
_cell.angle_alpha   90.00
_cell.angle_beta   90.00
_cell.angle_gamma   90.00
#
_symmetry.space_group_name_H-M   'P 1'
#
loop_
_entity.id
_entity.type
_entity.pdbx_description
1 polymer ?
#
loop_
_entity_poly.entity_id
_entity_poly.type
_entity_poly.pdbx_seq_one_letter_code
_entity_poly.pdbx_strand_id
1 'polypeptide(L)'
;MPKGPDGTAAAEEALGRGDLVAAEEFGRAVLRDGESLAARLTLAQALAWQGRGRDADAVMSEVDEAALSEPELMAWALPRAANQFWMLDEPERATAFLNTVRGRVTSEGAGATLDALLGTFTMNAGSPERAMQIARAVLDSPNADQQAIGWAAAAAALCNARMGDFADVDDLAARAIAAKHPGLLRFTSAFGQTTALIMSGELDRAQKLAEDLVDGSEPPQPSHAIGQLLVADVLITRGDAAASIALLQTATAALAPTGYSWGPLAWMLLAQALGQSGRIADAGRMLAKAEARHGLKSMLFAPELSLARAWTAAARRDGPGAVNAARESARAAERGGQSAVALRALIDAVRLGDFRAGDAIERLDVNCVVAPMALSYARAFTAGDAGALDQAAAAFDGIGMRGVARDATKQAAAARG
;
A
#
# COMPACT_ATOMS: atom_id res chain seq x y z
N MET A 1 14.58 -31.37 -35.99
CA MET A 1 14.38 -31.01 -34.57
C MET A 1 12.92 -30.70 -34.38
N PRO A 2 12.22 -31.28 -33.39
CA PRO A 2 10.80 -31.03 -33.21
C PRO A 2 10.61 -29.57 -32.80
N LYS A 3 9.72 -28.87 -33.50
CA LYS A 3 9.20 -27.55 -33.13
C LYS A 3 8.46 -27.73 -31.81
N GLY A 4 9.10 -27.36 -30.70
CA GLY A 4 8.42 -27.21 -29.41
C GLY A 4 7.32 -26.15 -29.49
N PRO A 5 6.45 -26.02 -28.47
CA PRO A 5 5.44 -24.96 -28.41
C PRO A 5 6.11 -23.59 -28.67
N ASP A 6 5.39 -22.70 -29.36
CA ASP A 6 5.84 -21.34 -29.69
C ASP A 6 6.55 -20.71 -28.48
N GLY A 7 7.84 -20.37 -28.62
CA GLY A 7 8.66 -19.89 -27.50
C GLY A 7 8.06 -18.66 -26.82
N THR A 8 7.23 -17.89 -27.52
CA THR A 8 6.46 -16.78 -26.96
C THR A 8 5.41 -17.29 -25.97
N ALA A 9 4.62 -18.29 -26.37
CA ALA A 9 3.61 -18.90 -25.50
C ALA A 9 4.26 -19.59 -24.28
N ALA A 10 5.42 -20.22 -24.46
CA ALA A 10 6.17 -20.80 -23.34
C ALA A 10 6.65 -19.73 -22.34
N ALA A 11 7.08 -18.57 -22.84
CA ALA A 11 7.47 -17.44 -22.00
C ALA A 11 6.27 -16.87 -21.22
N GLU A 12 5.13 -16.69 -21.89
CA GLU A 12 3.89 -16.20 -21.28
C GLU A 12 3.35 -17.18 -20.23
N GLU A 13 3.40 -18.48 -20.52
CA GLU A 13 2.99 -19.53 -19.58
C GLU A 13 3.90 -19.58 -18.35
N ALA A 14 5.22 -19.47 -18.55
CA ALA A 14 6.19 -19.38 -17.46
C ALA A 14 5.94 -18.14 -16.59
N LEU A 15 5.72 -16.97 -17.20
CA LEU A 15 5.38 -15.74 -16.50
C LEU A 15 4.06 -15.87 -15.72
N GLY A 16 3.04 -16.49 -16.33
CA GLY A 16 1.74 -16.74 -15.70
C GLY A 16 1.82 -17.65 -14.48
N ARG A 17 2.77 -18.59 -14.45
CA ARG A 17 3.07 -19.43 -13.27
C ARG A 17 3.99 -18.76 -12.25
N GLY A 18 4.53 -17.57 -12.56
CA GLY A 18 5.51 -16.89 -11.70
C GLY A 18 6.94 -17.44 -11.81
N ASP A 19 7.25 -18.28 -12.80
CA ASP A 19 8.61 -18.72 -13.08
C ASP A 19 9.35 -17.65 -13.90
N LEU A 20 9.85 -16.65 -13.20
CA LEU A 20 10.46 -15.46 -13.80
C LEU A 20 11.76 -15.79 -14.55
N VAL A 21 12.49 -16.80 -14.08
CA VAL A 21 13.76 -17.23 -14.69
C VAL A 21 13.47 -17.91 -16.02
N ALA A 22 12.53 -18.87 -16.05
CA ALA A 22 12.14 -19.51 -17.29
C ALA A 22 11.50 -18.52 -18.28
N ALA A 23 10.68 -17.59 -17.80
CA ALA A 23 10.10 -16.53 -18.64
C ALA A 23 11.20 -15.65 -19.28
N GLU A 24 12.24 -15.29 -18.52
CA GLU A 24 13.40 -14.57 -19.06
C GLU A 24 14.17 -15.39 -20.10
N GLU A 25 14.46 -16.67 -19.82
CA GLU A 25 15.21 -17.53 -20.73
C GLU A 25 14.47 -17.73 -22.06
N PHE A 26 13.17 -18.04 -22.00
CA PHE A 26 12.34 -18.21 -23.19
C PHE A 26 12.19 -16.89 -23.96
N GLY A 27 11.92 -15.77 -23.29
CA GLY A 27 11.84 -14.46 -23.92
C GLY A 27 13.14 -14.08 -24.65
N ARG A 28 14.30 -14.26 -24.01
CA ARG A 28 15.62 -14.04 -24.64
C ARG A 28 15.90 -14.99 -25.78
N ALA A 29 15.40 -16.23 -25.74
CA ALA A 29 15.55 -17.18 -26.85
C ALA A 29 14.76 -16.72 -28.08
N VAL A 30 13.50 -16.33 -27.90
CA VAL A 30 12.67 -15.82 -29.00
C VAL A 30 13.30 -14.59 -29.64
N LEU A 31 13.76 -13.62 -28.84
CA LEU A 31 14.36 -12.39 -29.36
C LEU A 31 15.73 -12.57 -30.04
N ARG A 32 16.40 -13.72 -29.87
CA ARG A 32 17.61 -14.05 -30.64
C ARG A 32 17.28 -14.50 -32.07
N ASP A 33 16.12 -15.10 -32.25
CA ASP A 33 15.69 -15.70 -33.53
C ASP A 33 14.82 -14.74 -34.37
N GLY A 34 14.34 -13.63 -33.78
CA GLY A 34 13.62 -12.57 -34.48
C GLY A 34 12.93 -11.56 -33.55
N GLU A 35 12.33 -10.51 -34.11
CA GLU A 35 11.56 -9.52 -33.34
C GLU A 35 10.17 -10.06 -32.99
N SER A 36 9.77 -9.93 -31.72
CA SER A 36 8.42 -10.24 -31.23
C SER A 36 8.07 -9.31 -30.07
N LEU A 37 7.08 -8.45 -30.27
CA LEU A 37 6.63 -7.52 -29.23
C LEU A 37 6.12 -8.28 -27.99
N ALA A 38 5.33 -9.35 -28.18
CA ALA A 38 4.81 -10.15 -27.08
C ALA A 38 5.92 -10.79 -26.24
N ALA A 39 6.94 -11.39 -26.88
CA ALA A 39 8.09 -11.96 -26.17
C ALA A 39 8.91 -10.87 -25.47
N ARG A 40 9.04 -9.69 -26.08
CA ARG A 40 9.74 -8.53 -25.51
C ARG A 40 9.05 -7.98 -24.27
N LEU A 41 7.73 -7.82 -24.30
CA LEU A 41 6.95 -7.38 -23.14
C LEU A 41 6.98 -8.43 -22.02
N THR A 42 6.91 -9.71 -22.36
CA THR A 42 7.04 -10.83 -21.40
C THR A 42 8.41 -10.82 -20.71
N LEU A 43 9.49 -10.67 -21.49
CA LEU A 43 10.86 -10.55 -20.97
C LEU A 43 10.99 -9.31 -20.06
N ALA A 44 10.49 -8.15 -20.48
CA ALA A 44 10.53 -6.93 -19.69
C ALA A 44 9.78 -7.09 -18.36
N GLN A 45 8.61 -7.73 -18.36
CA GLN A 45 7.84 -8.01 -17.16
C GLN A 45 8.59 -8.94 -16.20
N ALA A 46 9.21 -10.01 -16.71
CA ALA A 46 10.01 -10.94 -15.93
C ALA A 46 11.23 -10.24 -15.28
N LEU A 47 11.93 -9.38 -16.04
CA LEU A 47 13.05 -8.58 -15.54
C LEU A 47 12.61 -7.60 -14.45
N ALA A 48 11.50 -6.88 -14.67
CA ALA A 48 10.96 -5.93 -13.71
C ALA A 48 10.60 -6.63 -12.37
N TRP A 49 9.94 -7.78 -12.43
CA TRP A 49 9.58 -8.53 -11.22
C TRP A 49 10.78 -9.15 -10.48
N GLN A 50 11.89 -9.36 -11.17
CA GLN A 50 13.17 -9.73 -10.55
C GLN A 50 13.94 -8.53 -9.97
N GLY A 51 13.37 -7.31 -10.00
CA GLY A 51 14.04 -6.10 -9.51
C GLY A 51 14.96 -5.42 -10.52
N ARG A 52 15.01 -5.93 -11.76
CA ARG A 52 15.92 -5.47 -12.81
C ARG A 52 15.26 -4.44 -13.70
N GLY A 53 14.73 -3.37 -13.09
CA GLY A 53 13.96 -2.33 -13.79
C GLY A 53 14.71 -1.63 -14.92
N ARG A 54 16.02 -1.42 -14.77
CA ARG A 54 16.87 -0.85 -15.83
C ARG A 54 17.01 -1.78 -17.03
N ASP A 55 17.10 -3.09 -16.78
CA ASP A 55 17.18 -4.08 -17.86
C ASP A 55 15.81 -4.19 -18.56
N ALA A 56 14.71 -4.16 -17.80
CA ALA A 56 13.37 -4.10 -18.37
C ALA A 56 13.17 -2.85 -19.24
N ASP A 57 13.64 -1.69 -18.78
CA ASP A 57 13.58 -0.44 -19.54
C ASP A 57 14.41 -0.48 -20.83
N ALA A 58 15.61 -1.06 -20.76
CA ALA A 58 16.47 -1.25 -21.93
C ALA A 58 15.78 -2.10 -23.00
N VAL A 59 15.20 -3.24 -22.59
CA VAL A 59 14.45 -4.14 -23.51
C VAL A 59 13.25 -3.44 -24.13
N MET A 60 12.50 -2.64 -23.36
CA MET A 60 11.33 -1.90 -23.88
C MET A 60 11.71 -0.69 -24.75
N SER A 61 12.90 -0.11 -24.58
CA SER A 61 13.36 1.07 -25.33
C SER A 61 13.79 0.76 -26.76
N GLU A 62 13.96 -0.51 -27.11
CA GLU A 62 14.23 -0.97 -28.48
C GLU A 62 12.98 -0.99 -29.37
N VAL A 63 11.78 -0.81 -28.80
CA VAL A 63 10.52 -0.79 -29.55
C VAL A 63 10.37 0.56 -30.28
N ASP A 64 10.15 0.50 -31.60
CA ASP A 64 9.76 1.67 -32.39
C ASP A 64 8.28 2.02 -32.16
N GLU A 65 8.02 2.94 -31.24
CA GLU A 65 6.67 3.38 -30.87
C GLU A 65 5.89 4.05 -32.01
N ALA A 66 6.56 4.49 -33.09
CA ALA A 66 5.89 5.10 -34.24
C ALA A 66 5.29 4.04 -35.18
N ALA A 67 5.80 2.80 -35.11
CA ALA A 67 5.34 1.68 -35.92
C ALA A 67 4.21 0.87 -35.26
N LEU A 68 3.89 1.13 -33.98
CA LEU A 68 2.89 0.38 -33.23
C LEU A 68 1.46 0.78 -33.63
N SER A 69 0.58 -0.21 -33.75
CA SER A 69 -0.86 0.02 -33.71
C SER A 69 -1.29 0.52 -32.32
N GLU A 70 -2.47 1.12 -32.20
CA GLU A 70 -2.95 1.64 -30.91
C GLU A 70 -3.02 0.55 -29.81
N PRO A 71 -3.52 -0.67 -30.06
CA PRO A 71 -3.48 -1.75 -29.05
C PRO A 71 -2.07 -2.16 -28.64
N GLU A 72 -1.12 -2.20 -29.58
CA GLU A 72 0.28 -2.52 -29.28
C GLU A 72 0.96 -1.40 -28.51
N LEU A 73 0.67 -0.14 -28.85
CA LEU A 73 1.11 1.04 -28.11
C LEU A 73 0.63 0.97 -26.67
N MET A 74 -0.63 0.60 -26.43
CA MET A 74 -1.18 0.42 -25.09
C MET A 74 -0.49 -0.73 -24.33
N ALA A 75 -0.33 -1.90 -24.96
CA ALA A 75 0.34 -3.04 -24.37
C ALA A 75 1.80 -2.74 -23.96
N TRP A 76 2.48 -1.85 -24.70
CA TRP A 76 3.84 -1.41 -24.40
C TRP A 76 3.91 -0.24 -23.40
N ALA A 77 3.06 0.78 -23.57
CA ALA A 77 3.14 2.01 -22.79
C ALA A 77 2.80 1.78 -21.31
N LEU A 78 1.81 0.94 -21.00
CA LEU A 78 1.39 0.67 -19.62
C LEU A 78 2.52 0.06 -18.77
N PRO A 79 3.15 -1.08 -19.14
CA PRO A 79 4.26 -1.65 -18.37
C PRO A 79 5.51 -0.76 -18.40
N ARG A 80 5.76 -0.01 -19.48
CA ARG A 80 6.86 0.96 -19.53
C ARG A 80 6.68 2.08 -18.51
N ALA A 81 5.50 2.69 -18.46
CA ALA A 81 5.18 3.72 -17.48
C ALA A 81 5.26 3.19 -16.04
N ALA A 82 4.73 1.99 -15.80
CA ALA A 82 4.81 1.32 -14.51
C ALA A 82 6.27 1.09 -14.07
N ASN A 83 7.11 0.56 -14.97
CA ASN A 83 8.52 0.35 -14.71
C ASN A 83 9.24 1.67 -14.44
N GLN A 84 8.94 2.73 -15.20
CA GLN A 84 9.51 4.04 -14.98
C GLN A 84 9.11 4.65 -13.63
N PHE A 85 7.84 4.54 -13.25
CA PHE A 85 7.33 5.06 -11.98
C PHE A 85 7.95 4.31 -10.80
N TRP A 86 7.81 2.98 -10.76
CA TRP A 86 8.17 2.20 -9.58
C TRP A 86 9.60 1.68 -9.63
N MET A 87 10.11 1.22 -10.76
CA MET A 87 11.40 0.53 -10.79
C MET A 87 12.57 1.47 -10.99
N LEU A 88 12.36 2.59 -11.69
CA LEU A 88 13.38 3.60 -11.96
C LEU A 88 13.34 4.78 -10.99
N ASP A 89 12.34 4.87 -10.12
CA ASP A 89 12.15 6.00 -9.19
C ASP A 89 11.92 7.34 -9.90
N GLU A 90 11.17 7.33 -11.02
CA GLU A 90 10.92 8.52 -11.84
C GLU A 90 9.41 8.84 -12.01
N PRO A 91 8.68 9.13 -10.93
CA PRO A 91 7.22 9.31 -10.98
C PRO A 91 6.78 10.48 -11.87
N GLU A 92 7.51 11.59 -11.89
CA GLU A 92 7.19 12.74 -12.76
C GLU A 92 7.38 12.39 -14.24
N ARG A 93 8.47 11.68 -14.57
CA ARG A 93 8.74 11.28 -15.95
C ARG A 93 7.73 10.24 -16.44
N ALA A 94 7.36 9.28 -15.60
CA ALA A 94 6.32 8.30 -15.93
C ALA A 94 4.95 8.96 -16.16
N THR A 95 4.59 9.95 -15.34
CA THR A 95 3.35 10.72 -15.49
C THR A 95 3.35 11.54 -16.78
N ALA A 96 4.45 12.23 -17.10
CA ALA A 96 4.60 12.98 -18.35
C ALA A 96 4.55 12.07 -19.59
N PHE A 97 5.18 10.89 -19.51
CA PHE A 97 5.12 9.88 -20.56
C PHE A 97 3.69 9.42 -20.82
N LEU A 98 2.93 9.05 -19.78
CA LEU A 98 1.52 8.63 -19.95
C LEU A 98 0.64 9.74 -20.50
N ASN A 99 0.81 10.99 -20.05
CA ASN A 99 0.07 12.13 -20.62
C ASN A 99 0.38 12.34 -22.11
N THR A 100 1.61 12.08 -22.54
CA THR A 100 2.02 12.17 -23.95
C THR A 100 1.36 11.06 -24.78
N VAL A 101 1.37 9.82 -24.29
CA VAL A 101 0.67 8.70 -24.93
C VAL A 101 -0.83 8.95 -24.99
N ARG A 102 -1.41 9.49 -23.91
CA ARG A 102 -2.83 9.85 -23.80
C ARG A 102 -3.29 10.85 -24.86
N GLY A 103 -2.42 11.78 -25.27
CA GLY A 103 -2.70 12.74 -26.34
C GLY A 103 -2.62 12.16 -27.76
N ARG A 104 -2.04 10.96 -27.92
CA ARG A 104 -1.92 10.25 -29.22
C ARG A 104 -3.03 9.22 -29.43
N VAL A 105 -3.61 8.71 -28.36
CA VAL A 105 -4.67 7.70 -28.39
C VAL A 105 -6.01 8.35 -28.73
N THR A 106 -6.74 7.74 -29.67
CA THR A 106 -8.04 8.24 -30.15
C THR A 106 -9.22 7.45 -29.59
N SER A 107 -9.01 6.18 -29.21
CA SER A 107 -10.03 5.37 -28.55
C SER A 107 -10.35 5.87 -27.14
N GLU A 108 -11.64 6.07 -26.87
CA GLU A 108 -12.12 6.46 -25.53
C GLU A 108 -11.82 5.37 -24.48
N GLY A 109 -11.83 4.09 -24.86
CA GLY A 109 -11.52 2.99 -23.95
C GLY A 109 -10.04 2.93 -23.56
N ALA A 110 -9.14 3.06 -24.53
CA ALA A 110 -7.71 3.14 -24.26
C ALA A 110 -7.34 4.40 -23.45
N GLY A 111 -8.04 5.52 -23.70
CA GLY A 111 -7.98 6.72 -22.88
C GLY A 111 -8.34 6.45 -21.41
N ALA A 112 -9.45 5.76 -21.15
CA ALA A 112 -9.87 5.40 -19.80
C ALA A 112 -8.84 4.51 -19.07
N THR A 113 -8.19 3.58 -19.77
CA THR A 113 -7.14 2.72 -19.17
C THR A 113 -5.89 3.52 -18.79
N LEU A 114 -5.46 4.48 -19.61
CA LEU A 114 -4.38 5.42 -19.27
C LEU A 114 -4.75 6.30 -18.08
N ASP A 115 -5.98 6.84 -18.08
CA ASP A 115 -6.49 7.67 -17.00
C ASP A 115 -6.54 6.88 -15.67
N ALA A 116 -6.91 5.59 -15.70
CA ALA A 116 -6.90 4.73 -14.53
C ALA A 116 -5.47 4.51 -13.94
N LEU A 117 -4.46 4.35 -14.80
CA LEU A 117 -3.07 4.25 -14.36
C LEU A 117 -2.56 5.58 -13.79
N LEU A 118 -2.90 6.70 -14.44
CA LEU A 118 -2.61 8.05 -13.92
C LEU A 118 -3.24 8.29 -12.56
N GLY A 119 -4.47 7.80 -12.34
CA GLY A 119 -5.12 7.79 -11.02
C GLY A 119 -4.30 7.02 -9.98
N THR A 120 -3.76 5.87 -10.34
CA THR A 120 -2.88 5.07 -9.46
C THR A 120 -1.56 5.77 -9.15
N PHE A 121 -0.95 6.45 -10.13
CA PHE A 121 0.24 7.29 -9.92
C PHE A 121 -0.06 8.46 -9.00
N THR A 122 -1.18 9.15 -9.22
CA THR A 122 -1.66 10.27 -8.40
C THR A 122 -1.89 9.84 -6.95
N MET A 123 -2.48 8.65 -6.73
CA MET A 123 -2.65 8.07 -5.41
C MET A 123 -1.29 7.83 -4.74
N ASN A 124 -0.35 7.19 -5.43
CA ASN A 124 0.98 6.91 -4.88
C ASN A 124 1.80 8.19 -4.66
N ALA A 125 1.57 9.25 -5.44
CA ALA A 125 2.14 10.57 -5.22
C ALA A 125 1.58 11.29 -3.98
N GLY A 126 0.64 10.67 -3.25
CA GLY A 126 0.08 11.21 -2.00
C GLY A 126 -1.08 12.18 -2.21
N SER A 127 -1.78 12.09 -3.35
CA SER A 127 -2.94 12.93 -3.68
C SER A 127 -4.23 12.09 -3.83
N PRO A 128 -4.72 11.44 -2.76
CA PRO A 128 -5.87 10.52 -2.83
C PRO A 128 -7.16 11.18 -3.30
N GLU A 129 -7.42 12.43 -2.95
CA GLU A 129 -8.61 13.16 -3.42
C GLU A 129 -8.61 13.32 -4.95
N ARG A 130 -7.47 13.76 -5.51
CA ARG A 130 -7.30 13.89 -6.96
C ARG A 130 -7.35 12.53 -7.65
N ALA A 131 -6.76 11.50 -7.04
CA ALA A 131 -6.81 10.14 -7.55
C ALA A 131 -8.26 9.61 -7.59
N MET A 132 -9.08 9.91 -6.58
CA MET A 132 -10.49 9.57 -6.56
C MET A 132 -11.22 10.27 -7.72
N GLN A 133 -11.02 11.57 -7.91
CA GLN A 133 -11.67 12.30 -9.02
C GLN A 133 -11.40 11.62 -10.38
N ILE A 134 -10.15 11.21 -10.62
CA ILE A 134 -9.77 10.47 -11.84
C ILE A 134 -10.45 9.10 -11.88
N ALA A 135 -10.40 8.35 -10.78
CA ALA A 135 -11.02 7.03 -10.70
C ALA A 135 -12.53 7.10 -10.96
N ARG A 136 -13.25 8.07 -10.39
CA ARG A 136 -14.69 8.24 -10.63
C ARG A 136 -15.00 8.53 -12.09
N ALA A 137 -14.23 9.41 -12.74
CA ALA A 137 -14.41 9.69 -14.16
C ALA A 137 -14.22 8.43 -15.03
N VAL A 138 -13.25 7.57 -14.68
CA VAL A 138 -13.07 6.27 -15.35
C VAL A 138 -14.25 5.34 -15.06
N LEU A 139 -14.66 5.24 -13.79
CA LEU A 139 -15.71 4.33 -13.35
C LEU A 139 -17.09 4.69 -13.90
N ASP A 140 -17.34 5.96 -14.20
CA ASP A 140 -18.59 6.48 -14.79
C ASP A 140 -18.55 6.45 -16.33
N SER A 141 -17.39 6.20 -16.94
CA SER A 141 -17.25 6.15 -18.40
C SER A 141 -17.88 4.87 -18.96
N PRO A 142 -18.79 4.97 -19.96
CA PRO A 142 -19.34 3.79 -20.63
C PRO A 142 -18.31 3.04 -21.46
N ASN A 143 -17.15 3.66 -21.73
CA ASN A 143 -16.09 3.11 -22.57
C ASN A 143 -14.96 2.44 -21.77
N ALA A 144 -15.00 2.51 -20.44
CA ALA A 144 -13.97 1.89 -19.62
C ALA A 144 -14.01 0.36 -19.77
N ASP A 145 -12.89 -0.22 -20.18
CA ASP A 145 -12.74 -1.67 -20.23
C ASP A 145 -12.58 -2.25 -18.80
N GLN A 146 -12.54 -3.59 -18.71
CA GLN A 146 -12.41 -4.25 -17.41
C GLN A 146 -11.10 -3.90 -16.70
N GLN A 147 -9.99 -3.70 -17.44
CA GLN A 147 -8.71 -3.33 -16.84
C GLN A 147 -8.77 -1.94 -16.21
N ALA A 148 -9.30 -0.95 -16.94
CA ALA A 148 -9.53 0.41 -16.47
C ALA A 148 -10.42 0.42 -15.23
N ILE A 149 -11.53 -0.33 -15.27
CA ILE A 149 -12.45 -0.47 -14.13
C ILE A 149 -11.72 -1.08 -12.93
N GLY A 150 -10.95 -2.15 -13.13
CA GLY A 150 -10.20 -2.81 -12.06
C GLY A 150 -9.20 -1.87 -11.37
N TRP A 151 -8.45 -1.09 -12.15
CA TRP A 151 -7.48 -0.12 -11.64
C TRP A 151 -8.15 1.04 -10.90
N ALA A 152 -9.15 1.65 -11.52
CA ALA A 152 -9.85 2.78 -10.93
C ALA A 152 -10.58 2.37 -9.64
N ALA A 153 -11.26 1.21 -9.63
CA ALA A 153 -11.99 0.74 -8.46
C ALA A 153 -11.05 0.38 -7.30
N ALA A 154 -9.91 -0.27 -7.57
CA ALA A 154 -8.94 -0.58 -6.53
C ALA A 154 -8.29 0.68 -5.92
N ALA A 155 -7.91 1.65 -6.76
CA ALA A 155 -7.37 2.92 -6.30
C ALA A 155 -8.42 3.71 -5.49
N ALA A 156 -9.67 3.77 -5.96
CA ALA A 156 -10.77 4.43 -5.28
C ALA A 156 -11.05 3.79 -3.91
N ALA A 157 -11.08 2.46 -3.81
CA ALA A 157 -11.31 1.76 -2.54
C ALA A 157 -10.26 2.14 -1.48
N LEU A 158 -8.98 2.15 -1.85
CA LEU A 158 -7.90 2.55 -0.94
C LEU A 158 -7.97 4.05 -0.60
N CYS A 159 -8.22 4.92 -1.59
CA CYS A 159 -8.33 6.36 -1.37
C CYS A 159 -9.48 6.69 -0.41
N ASN A 160 -10.68 6.16 -0.67
CA ASN A 160 -11.86 6.36 0.17
C ASN A 160 -11.58 5.95 1.62
N ALA A 161 -11.07 4.73 1.84
CA ALA A 161 -10.74 4.26 3.17
C ALA A 161 -9.70 5.13 3.90
N ARG A 162 -8.67 5.63 3.18
CA ARG A 162 -7.64 6.49 3.78
C ARG A 162 -8.14 7.91 4.06
N MET A 163 -9.05 8.42 3.23
CA MET A 163 -9.71 9.72 3.43
C MET A 163 -10.77 9.67 4.54
N GLY A 164 -11.24 8.48 4.93
CA GLY A 164 -12.27 8.30 5.96
C GLY A 164 -13.70 8.21 5.42
N ASP A 165 -13.84 8.03 4.11
CA ASP A 165 -15.12 7.71 3.47
C ASP A 165 -15.21 6.18 3.29
N PHE A 166 -16.00 5.51 4.12
CA PHE A 166 -16.01 4.05 4.18
C PHE A 166 -17.18 3.41 3.41
N ALA A 167 -18.18 4.19 3.01
CA ALA A 167 -19.47 3.66 2.53
C ALA A 167 -19.31 2.79 1.27
N ASP A 168 -18.52 3.25 0.31
CA ASP A 168 -18.37 2.60 -1.00
C ASP A 168 -17.19 1.61 -1.07
N VAL A 169 -16.43 1.41 0.01
CA VAL A 169 -15.14 0.69 -0.04
C VAL A 169 -15.30 -0.77 -0.48
N ASP A 170 -16.28 -1.48 0.08
CA ASP A 170 -16.52 -2.89 -0.26
C ASP A 170 -17.07 -3.06 -1.69
N ASP A 171 -17.95 -2.15 -2.12
CA ASP A 171 -18.51 -2.17 -3.47
C ASP A 171 -17.43 -1.91 -4.53
N LEU A 172 -16.53 -0.95 -4.27
CA LEU A 172 -15.38 -0.67 -5.12
C LEU A 172 -14.41 -1.87 -5.16
N ALA A 173 -14.16 -2.52 -4.02
CA ALA A 173 -13.31 -3.71 -3.99
C ALA A 173 -13.93 -4.89 -4.75
N ALA A 174 -15.24 -5.13 -4.60
CA ALA A 174 -15.97 -6.14 -5.36
C ALA A 174 -15.91 -5.88 -6.87
N ARG A 175 -16.06 -4.61 -7.27
CA ARG A 175 -15.94 -4.18 -8.66
C ARG A 175 -14.51 -4.39 -9.21
N ALA A 176 -13.48 -4.14 -8.41
CA ALA A 176 -12.10 -4.42 -8.78
C ALA A 176 -11.82 -5.91 -8.99
N ILE A 177 -12.41 -6.78 -8.17
CA ILE A 177 -12.28 -8.24 -8.30
C ILE A 177 -13.04 -8.75 -9.53
N ALA A 178 -14.26 -8.25 -9.76
CA ALA A 178 -15.11 -8.64 -10.87
C ALA A 178 -14.49 -8.36 -12.25
N ALA A 179 -13.56 -7.39 -12.32
CA ALA A 179 -12.81 -7.05 -13.52
C ALA A 179 -11.86 -8.15 -14.04
N LYS A 180 -11.66 -9.26 -13.31
CA LYS A 180 -10.84 -10.42 -13.72
C LYS A 180 -9.38 -10.11 -14.09
N HIS A 181 -8.88 -8.93 -13.72
CA HIS A 181 -7.46 -8.56 -13.76
C HIS A 181 -6.88 -8.38 -12.34
N PRO A 182 -7.05 -9.32 -11.39
CA PRO A 182 -6.88 -9.06 -9.96
C PRO A 182 -5.41 -9.04 -9.49
N GLY A 183 -4.43 -8.74 -10.37
CA GLY A 183 -2.97 -8.84 -10.15
C GLY A 183 -2.48 -8.27 -8.82
N LEU A 184 -1.79 -7.12 -8.80
CA LEU A 184 -1.47 -6.47 -7.52
C LEU A 184 -2.68 -5.72 -6.93
N LEU A 185 -3.69 -5.44 -7.76
CA LEU A 185 -4.84 -4.60 -7.43
C LEU A 185 -5.70 -5.15 -6.30
N ARG A 186 -5.85 -6.47 -6.23
CA ARG A 186 -6.64 -7.11 -5.15
C ARG A 186 -6.10 -6.74 -3.77
N PHE A 187 -4.78 -6.56 -3.66
CA PHE A 187 -4.15 -6.14 -2.41
C PHE A 187 -4.37 -4.66 -2.13
N THR A 188 -4.40 -3.82 -3.17
CA THR A 188 -4.73 -2.39 -3.04
C THR A 188 -6.16 -2.19 -2.54
N SER A 189 -7.14 -2.84 -3.17
CA SER A 189 -8.54 -2.77 -2.74
C SER A 189 -8.73 -3.38 -1.35
N ALA A 190 -8.12 -4.54 -1.10
CA ALA A 190 -8.19 -5.18 0.21
C ALA A 190 -7.56 -4.34 1.32
N PHE A 191 -6.49 -3.59 1.05
CA PHE A 191 -5.93 -2.67 2.04
C PHE A 191 -6.92 -1.55 2.41
N GLY A 192 -7.73 -1.10 1.44
CA GLY A 192 -8.88 -0.23 1.71
C GLY A 192 -9.91 -0.92 2.61
N GLN A 193 -10.29 -2.15 2.29
CA GLN A 193 -11.28 -2.92 3.06
C GLN A 193 -10.83 -3.19 4.50
N THR A 194 -9.58 -3.64 4.71
CA THR A 194 -9.06 -3.86 6.07
C THR A 194 -9.01 -2.56 6.86
N THR A 195 -8.65 -1.43 6.22
CA THR A 195 -8.71 -0.11 6.84
C THR A 195 -10.13 0.24 7.26
N ALA A 196 -11.12 0.08 6.39
CA ALA A 196 -12.52 0.38 6.70
C ALA A 196 -13.07 -0.49 7.85
N LEU A 197 -12.74 -1.79 7.85
CA LEU A 197 -13.11 -2.73 8.92
C LEU A 197 -12.44 -2.36 10.25
N ILE A 198 -11.16 -1.97 10.24
CA ILE A 198 -10.45 -1.46 11.43
C ILE A 198 -11.17 -0.24 12.00
N MET A 199 -11.49 0.74 11.16
CA MET A 199 -12.15 1.99 11.59
C MET A 199 -13.59 1.77 12.09
N SER A 200 -14.22 0.67 11.65
CA SER A 200 -15.54 0.22 12.09
C SER A 200 -15.50 -0.68 13.33
N GLY A 201 -14.30 -0.98 13.87
CA GLY A 201 -14.13 -1.84 15.04
C GLY A 201 -14.26 -3.35 14.76
N GLU A 202 -14.22 -3.77 13.50
CA GLU A 202 -14.43 -5.15 13.05
C GLU A 202 -13.10 -5.88 12.78
N LEU A 203 -12.17 -5.88 13.75
CA LEU A 203 -10.80 -6.36 13.57
C LEU A 203 -10.70 -7.85 13.23
N ASP A 204 -11.62 -8.68 13.72
CA ASP A 204 -11.65 -10.11 13.37
C ASP A 204 -11.99 -10.34 11.89
N ARG A 205 -12.93 -9.55 11.34
CA ARG A 205 -13.23 -9.56 9.91
C ARG A 205 -12.07 -9.00 9.09
N ALA A 206 -11.42 -7.94 9.56
CA ALA A 206 -10.25 -7.38 8.90
C ALA A 206 -9.11 -8.41 8.79
N GLN A 207 -8.85 -9.15 9.89
CA GLN A 207 -7.83 -10.19 9.91
C GLN A 207 -8.20 -11.33 8.96
N LYS A 208 -9.44 -11.82 9.02
CA LYS A 208 -9.91 -12.91 8.15
C LYS A 208 -9.78 -12.55 6.67
N LEU A 209 -10.19 -11.33 6.29
CA LEU A 209 -10.08 -10.83 4.92
C LEU A 209 -8.63 -10.77 4.45
N ALA A 210 -7.70 -10.34 5.32
CA ALA A 210 -6.28 -10.30 4.98
C ALA A 210 -5.67 -11.71 4.86
N GLU A 211 -6.07 -12.65 5.72
CA GLU A 211 -5.62 -14.05 5.68
C GLU A 211 -6.10 -14.77 4.42
N ASP A 212 -7.34 -14.52 3.97
CA ASP A 212 -7.88 -15.09 2.72
C ASP A 212 -7.07 -14.71 1.48
N LEU A 213 -6.33 -13.59 1.50
CA LEU A 213 -5.44 -13.19 0.41
C LEU A 213 -4.13 -13.97 0.40
N VAL A 214 -3.69 -14.46 1.56
CA VAL A 214 -2.47 -15.26 1.74
C VAL A 214 -2.72 -16.68 1.24
N ASP A 215 -3.87 -17.26 1.60
CA ASP A 215 -4.27 -18.63 1.24
C ASP A 215 -4.45 -18.82 -0.28
N GLY A 216 -4.64 -17.74 -1.03
CA GLY A 216 -4.74 -17.75 -2.50
C GLY A 216 -3.41 -17.66 -3.27
N SER A 217 -2.24 -17.60 -2.61
CA SER A 217 -0.93 -17.39 -3.27
C SER A 217 0.13 -18.41 -2.81
N GLU A 218 0.73 -19.17 -3.75
CA GLU A 218 1.79 -20.15 -3.44
C GLU A 218 3.11 -19.46 -3.00
N PRO A 219 3.72 -19.86 -1.87
CA PRO A 219 5.04 -19.37 -1.46
C PRO A 219 6.18 -19.99 -2.30
N PRO A 220 7.28 -19.26 -2.59
CA PRO A 220 7.57 -17.87 -2.26
C PRO A 220 7.29 -16.94 -3.46
N GLN A 221 6.13 -16.27 -3.48
CA GLN A 221 5.80 -15.26 -4.50
C GLN A 221 5.58 -13.87 -3.87
N PRO A 222 5.89 -12.77 -4.58
CA PRO A 222 5.65 -11.40 -4.10
C PRO A 222 4.20 -11.14 -3.67
N SER A 223 3.23 -11.76 -4.33
CA SER A 223 1.80 -11.73 -3.97
C SER A 223 1.55 -12.24 -2.55
N HIS A 224 2.11 -13.40 -2.20
CA HIS A 224 2.01 -13.97 -0.86
C HIS A 224 2.59 -13.02 0.20
N ALA A 225 3.74 -12.40 -0.10
CA ALA A 225 4.37 -11.43 0.80
C ALA A 225 3.53 -10.16 1.03
N ILE A 226 2.79 -9.68 0.01
CA ILE A 226 1.87 -8.55 0.17
C ILE A 226 0.67 -8.95 1.03
N GLY A 227 0.12 -10.15 0.85
CA GLY A 227 -0.92 -10.67 1.74
C GLY A 227 -0.48 -10.70 3.21
N GLN A 228 0.73 -11.22 3.47
CA GLN A 228 1.32 -11.24 4.82
C GLN A 228 1.49 -9.83 5.42
N LEU A 229 1.85 -8.84 4.59
CA LEU A 229 1.94 -7.44 5.00
C LEU A 229 0.59 -6.92 5.49
N LEU A 230 -0.51 -7.20 4.77
CA LEU A 230 -1.85 -6.76 5.17
C LEU A 230 -2.31 -7.41 6.47
N VAL A 231 -2.04 -8.71 6.66
CA VAL A 231 -2.29 -9.39 7.93
C VAL A 231 -1.49 -8.72 9.05
N ALA A 232 -0.23 -8.38 8.79
CA ALA A 232 0.64 -7.75 9.77
C ALA A 232 0.19 -6.34 10.19
N ASP A 233 -0.39 -5.52 9.31
CA ASP A 233 -0.98 -4.21 9.66
C ASP A 233 -2.18 -4.36 10.60
N VAL A 234 -3.05 -5.34 10.34
CA VAL A 234 -4.16 -5.68 11.26
C VAL A 234 -3.61 -6.13 12.62
N LEU A 235 -2.59 -6.99 12.64
CA LEU A 235 -1.97 -7.47 13.88
C LEU A 235 -1.28 -6.36 14.68
N ILE A 236 -0.65 -5.37 14.03
CA ILE A 236 -0.12 -4.16 14.70
C ILE A 236 -1.26 -3.43 15.41
N THR A 237 -2.40 -3.24 14.71
CA THR A 237 -3.57 -2.57 15.27
C THR A 237 -4.19 -3.35 16.43
N ARG A 238 -4.21 -4.68 16.35
CA ARG A 238 -4.62 -5.56 17.46
C ARG A 238 -3.68 -5.50 18.67
N GLY A 239 -2.43 -5.06 18.46
CA GLY A 239 -1.38 -5.06 19.49
C GLY A 239 -0.66 -6.40 19.65
N ASP A 240 -0.69 -7.25 18.61
CA ASP A 240 0.10 -8.47 18.50
C ASP A 240 1.36 -8.24 17.67
N ALA A 241 2.29 -7.49 18.27
CA ALA A 241 3.54 -7.13 17.60
C ALA A 241 4.42 -8.35 17.28
N ALA A 242 4.35 -9.42 18.08
CA ALA A 242 5.18 -10.60 17.88
C ALA A 242 4.79 -11.35 16.59
N ALA A 243 3.50 -11.62 16.40
CA ALA A 243 3.01 -12.24 15.18
C ALA A 243 3.24 -11.35 13.94
N SER A 244 3.01 -10.04 14.08
CA SER A 244 3.27 -9.07 13.01
C SER A 244 4.75 -9.05 12.58
N ILE A 245 5.69 -9.03 13.53
CA ILE A 245 7.14 -9.06 13.24
C ILE A 245 7.51 -10.32 12.45
N ALA A 246 6.99 -11.49 12.84
CA ALA A 246 7.31 -12.75 12.17
C ALA A 246 6.89 -12.74 10.68
N LEU A 247 5.68 -12.25 10.39
CA LEU A 247 5.19 -12.10 9.01
C LEU A 247 6.01 -11.08 8.21
N LEU A 248 6.27 -9.91 8.80
CA LEU A 248 6.97 -8.83 8.12
C LEU A 248 8.45 -9.14 7.85
N GLN A 249 9.11 -9.96 8.66
CA GLN A 249 10.47 -10.42 8.39
C GLN A 249 10.54 -11.21 7.08
N THR A 250 9.59 -12.12 6.86
CA THR A 250 9.46 -12.88 5.61
C THR A 250 9.07 -11.96 4.45
N ALA A 251 8.04 -11.13 4.65
CA ALA A 251 7.53 -10.25 3.60
C ALA A 251 8.58 -9.23 3.13
N THR A 252 9.32 -8.60 4.04
CA THR A 252 10.38 -7.64 3.69
C THR A 252 11.51 -8.28 2.88
N ALA A 253 11.87 -9.53 3.16
CA ALA A 253 12.88 -10.24 2.39
C ALA A 253 12.41 -10.52 0.96
N ALA A 254 11.17 -10.97 0.80
CA ALA A 254 10.57 -11.27 -0.51
C ALA A 254 10.31 -10.00 -1.34
N LEU A 255 9.97 -8.88 -0.71
CA LEU A 255 9.63 -7.63 -1.39
C LEU A 255 10.83 -6.73 -1.67
N ALA A 256 11.94 -6.90 -0.96
CA ALA A 256 13.17 -6.13 -1.13
C ALA A 256 13.65 -5.99 -2.60
N PRO A 257 13.67 -7.06 -3.43
CA PRO A 257 14.10 -6.94 -4.81
C PRO A 257 13.06 -6.28 -5.73
N THR A 258 11.77 -6.33 -5.39
CA THR A 258 10.68 -6.04 -6.35
C THR A 258 10.53 -4.58 -6.76
N GLY A 259 11.14 -3.63 -6.03
CA GLY A 259 11.10 -2.21 -6.37
C GLY A 259 9.75 -1.49 -6.17
N TYR A 260 8.64 -2.17 -5.86
CA TYR A 260 7.33 -1.55 -5.61
C TYR A 260 7.23 -0.87 -4.24
N SER A 261 6.20 -0.03 -4.07
CA SER A 261 5.91 0.71 -2.83
C SER A 261 5.59 -0.19 -1.62
N TRP A 262 5.22 -1.45 -1.85
CA TRP A 262 4.98 -2.45 -0.79
C TRP A 262 6.23 -2.80 0.02
N GLY A 263 7.41 -2.83 -0.60
CA GLY A 263 8.67 -3.12 0.11
C GLY A 263 9.01 -2.08 1.17
N PRO A 264 9.06 -0.78 0.82
CA PRO A 264 9.20 0.31 1.79
C PRO A 264 8.13 0.29 2.88
N LEU A 265 6.85 0.08 2.52
CA LEU A 265 5.76 -0.05 3.50
C LEU A 265 6.03 -1.19 4.50
N ALA A 266 6.47 -2.35 4.02
CA ALA A 266 6.81 -3.48 4.87
C ALA A 266 7.92 -3.14 5.89
N TRP A 267 8.95 -2.40 5.48
CA TRP A 267 10.01 -1.94 6.40
C TRP A 267 9.49 -0.92 7.41
N MET A 268 8.58 -0.02 7.02
CA MET A 268 7.95 0.95 7.93
C MET A 268 7.14 0.22 9.02
N LEU A 269 6.26 -0.69 8.62
CA LEU A 269 5.44 -1.49 9.55
C LEU A 269 6.32 -2.37 10.46
N LEU A 270 7.40 -2.95 9.92
CA LEU A 270 8.31 -3.78 10.72
C LEU A 270 9.06 -2.94 11.76
N ALA A 271 9.55 -1.76 11.38
CA ALA A 271 10.18 -0.83 12.32
C ALA A 271 9.21 -0.39 13.42
N GLN A 272 7.95 -0.10 13.07
CA GLN A 272 6.89 0.21 14.04
C GLN A 272 6.66 -0.95 15.02
N ALA A 273 6.43 -2.18 14.53
CA ALA A 273 6.17 -3.33 15.39
C ALA A 273 7.36 -3.69 16.30
N LEU A 274 8.59 -3.60 15.77
CA LEU A 274 9.83 -3.75 16.55
C LEU A 274 9.97 -2.66 17.62
N GLY A 275 9.62 -1.42 17.28
CA GLY A 275 9.61 -0.28 18.21
C GLY A 275 8.62 -0.48 19.35
N GLN A 276 7.38 -0.88 19.03
CA GLN A 276 6.34 -1.24 20.02
C GLN A 276 6.78 -2.38 20.95
N SER A 277 7.63 -3.28 20.45
CA SER A 277 8.20 -4.40 21.22
C SER A 277 9.49 -4.06 21.98
N GLY A 278 9.98 -2.81 21.92
CA GLY A 278 11.22 -2.38 22.57
C GLY A 278 12.50 -2.94 21.93
N ARG A 279 12.44 -3.46 20.69
CA ARG A 279 13.57 -4.06 19.96
C ARG A 279 14.44 -2.98 19.30
N ILE A 280 15.10 -2.15 20.11
CA ILE A 280 15.77 -0.91 19.73
C ILE A 280 16.65 -1.03 18.48
N ALA A 281 17.64 -1.93 18.51
CA ALA A 281 18.61 -2.05 17.42
C ALA A 281 17.95 -2.54 16.12
N ASP A 282 16.97 -3.43 16.22
CA ASP A 282 16.28 -3.99 15.05
C ASP A 282 15.35 -2.94 14.43
N ALA A 283 14.59 -2.21 15.26
CA ALA A 283 13.75 -1.10 14.84
C ALA A 283 14.55 -0.03 14.09
N GLY A 284 15.70 0.37 14.64
CA GLY A 284 16.60 1.33 14.00
C GLY A 284 17.13 0.86 12.64
N ARG A 285 17.51 -0.43 12.51
CA ARG A 285 17.97 -0.98 11.23
C ARG A 285 16.87 -0.99 10.17
N MET A 286 15.65 -1.36 10.53
CA MET A 286 14.53 -1.40 9.58
C MET A 286 14.06 0.00 9.20
N LEU A 287 14.07 0.93 10.14
CA LEU A 287 13.79 2.34 9.87
C LEU A 287 14.78 2.92 8.86
N ALA A 288 16.09 2.68 9.03
CA ALA A 288 17.10 3.16 8.08
C ALA A 288 16.87 2.64 6.65
N LYS A 289 16.42 1.38 6.50
CA LYS A 289 16.04 0.83 5.19
C LYS A 289 14.80 1.53 4.61
N ALA A 290 13.79 1.77 5.44
CA ALA A 290 12.57 2.48 5.03
C ALA A 290 12.90 3.91 4.58
N GLU A 291 13.72 4.64 5.33
CA GLU A 291 14.12 6.02 5.02
C GLU A 291 14.93 6.12 3.73
N ALA A 292 15.85 5.18 3.50
CA ALA A 292 16.66 5.15 2.28
C ALA A 292 15.82 4.96 0.99
N ARG A 293 14.57 4.49 1.11
CA ARG A 293 13.65 4.26 -0.03
C ARG A 293 12.39 5.11 0.03
N HIS A 294 12.25 5.97 1.03
CA HIS A 294 11.09 6.83 1.16
C HIS A 294 11.07 7.92 0.08
N GLY A 295 9.87 8.35 -0.32
CA GLY A 295 9.67 9.35 -1.38
C GLY A 295 9.96 8.85 -2.80
N LEU A 296 10.82 7.85 -2.95
CA LEU A 296 11.14 7.25 -4.26
C LEU A 296 9.99 6.40 -4.81
N LYS A 297 9.19 5.77 -3.94
CA LYS A 297 8.16 4.78 -4.36
C LYS A 297 6.72 5.21 -4.14
N SER A 298 6.42 5.94 -3.05
CA SER A 298 5.07 6.39 -2.71
C SER A 298 5.09 7.39 -1.56
N MET A 299 4.55 8.58 -1.78
CA MET A 299 4.30 9.58 -0.74
C MET A 299 3.00 9.33 0.02
N LEU A 300 2.12 8.46 -0.49
CA LEU A 300 0.92 8.00 0.22
C LEU A 300 1.25 7.48 1.63
N PHE A 301 2.40 6.80 1.76
CA PHE A 301 2.86 6.16 3.01
C PHE A 301 3.79 7.03 3.87
N ALA A 302 3.84 8.34 3.64
CA ALA A 302 4.56 9.26 4.52
C ALA A 302 4.11 9.20 6.00
N PRO A 303 2.81 9.05 6.33
CA PRO A 303 2.37 8.88 7.71
C PRO A 303 2.96 7.64 8.39
N GLU A 304 3.01 6.50 7.69
CA GLU A 304 3.53 5.23 8.19
C GLU A 304 5.03 5.31 8.49
N LEU A 305 5.81 6.01 7.66
CA LEU A 305 7.22 6.26 7.97
C LEU A 305 7.38 7.09 9.26
N SER A 306 6.57 8.13 9.43
CA SER A 306 6.61 8.96 10.63
C SER A 306 6.18 8.18 11.89
N LEU A 307 5.23 7.24 11.78
CA LEU A 307 4.90 6.33 12.89
C LEU A 307 6.03 5.34 13.20
N ALA A 308 6.71 4.82 12.18
CA ALA A 308 7.89 3.99 12.38
C ALA A 308 8.99 4.76 13.14
N ARG A 309 9.20 6.05 12.81
CA ARG A 309 10.09 6.95 13.56
C ARG A 309 9.63 7.13 15.00
N ALA A 310 8.34 7.36 15.23
CA ALA A 310 7.76 7.57 16.54
C ALA A 310 8.00 6.38 17.48
N TRP A 311 7.63 5.17 17.05
CA TRP A 311 7.80 3.96 17.85
C TRP A 311 9.27 3.54 18.00
N THR A 312 10.12 3.86 17.03
CA THR A 312 11.57 3.66 17.14
C THR A 312 12.22 4.63 18.15
N ALA A 313 11.76 5.89 18.22
CA ALA A 313 12.19 6.84 19.24
C ALA A 313 11.68 6.43 20.64
N ALA A 314 10.44 5.96 20.73
CA ALA A 314 9.86 5.45 21.97
C ALA A 314 10.67 4.28 22.54
N ALA A 315 11.09 3.33 21.69
CA ALA A 315 11.94 2.20 22.10
C ALA A 315 13.28 2.68 22.68
N ARG A 316 13.84 3.77 22.16
CA ARG A 316 15.07 4.41 22.69
C ARG A 316 14.84 5.24 23.96
N ARG A 317 13.62 5.28 24.48
CA ARG A 317 13.20 6.14 25.61
C ARG A 317 13.31 7.63 25.30
N ASP A 318 13.22 8.00 24.02
CA ASP A 318 13.11 9.38 23.58
C ASP A 318 11.62 9.76 23.45
N GLY A 319 11.01 10.09 24.59
CA GLY A 319 9.60 10.49 24.66
C GLY A 319 9.26 11.72 23.81
N PRO A 320 9.99 12.84 23.93
CA PRO A 320 9.76 14.02 23.10
C PRO A 320 9.90 13.74 21.60
N GLY A 321 10.92 12.97 21.19
CA GLY A 321 11.09 12.56 19.79
C GLY A 321 9.95 11.68 19.29
N ALA A 322 9.47 10.74 20.13
CA ALA A 322 8.33 9.88 19.80
C ALA A 322 7.05 10.69 19.55
N VAL A 323 6.70 11.60 20.46
CA VAL A 323 5.53 12.48 20.32
C VAL A 323 5.65 13.38 19.09
N ASN A 324 6.81 13.98 18.86
CA ASN A 324 7.03 14.85 17.70
C ASN A 324 6.86 14.09 16.38
N ALA A 325 7.37 12.87 16.28
CA ALA A 325 7.22 12.04 15.09
C ALA A 325 5.77 11.55 14.88
N ALA A 326 5.05 11.20 15.95
CA ALA A 326 3.64 10.84 15.86
C ALA A 326 2.77 12.03 15.38
N ARG A 327 3.04 13.23 15.88
CA ARG A 327 2.41 14.47 15.39
C ARG A 327 2.74 14.75 13.92
N GLU A 328 3.97 14.49 13.48
CA GLU A 328 4.33 14.64 12.08
C GLU A 328 3.60 13.62 11.20
N SER A 329 3.38 12.40 11.69
CA SER A 329 2.54 11.42 10.99
C SER A 329 1.12 11.93 10.77
N ALA A 330 0.48 12.44 11.84
CA ALA A 330 -0.86 13.02 11.74
C ALA A 330 -0.90 14.21 10.76
N ARG A 331 0.06 15.14 10.84
CA ARG A 331 0.13 16.28 9.92
C ARG A 331 0.40 15.87 8.48
N ALA A 332 1.25 14.87 8.25
CA ALA A 332 1.50 14.35 6.91
C ALA A 332 0.24 13.71 6.31
N ALA A 333 -0.54 13.01 7.13
CA ALA A 333 -1.82 12.45 6.73
C ALA A 333 -2.83 13.56 6.40
N GLU A 334 -3.01 14.57 7.27
CA GLU A 334 -3.89 15.72 7.03
C GLU A 334 -3.52 16.49 5.77
N ARG A 335 -2.22 16.79 5.55
CA ARG A 335 -1.75 17.47 4.32
C ARG A 335 -2.07 16.68 3.04
N GLY A 336 -2.10 15.35 3.14
CA GLY A 336 -2.50 14.47 2.04
C GLY A 336 -4.00 14.17 1.97
N GLY A 337 -4.85 14.80 2.81
CA GLY A 337 -6.29 14.52 2.86
C GLY A 337 -6.65 13.15 3.45
N GLN A 338 -5.74 12.50 4.20
CA GLN A 338 -5.90 11.14 4.69
C GLN A 338 -6.44 11.10 6.14
N SER A 339 -7.67 11.59 6.35
CA SER A 339 -8.23 11.81 7.70
C SER A 339 -8.31 10.54 8.56
N ALA A 340 -8.61 9.37 7.99
CA ALA A 340 -8.61 8.11 8.74
C ALA A 340 -7.20 7.72 9.22
N VAL A 341 -6.18 7.99 8.40
CA VAL A 341 -4.78 7.75 8.74
C VAL A 341 -4.31 8.75 9.80
N ALA A 342 -4.75 10.01 9.71
CA ALA A 342 -4.49 11.02 10.74
C ALA A 342 -5.06 10.61 12.10
N LEU A 343 -6.29 10.09 12.13
CA LEU A 343 -6.93 9.57 13.34
C LEU A 343 -6.12 8.41 13.96
N ARG A 344 -5.68 7.42 13.15
CA ARG A 344 -4.80 6.33 13.62
C ARG A 344 -3.50 6.88 14.23
N ALA A 345 -2.85 7.82 13.55
CA ALA A 345 -1.61 8.42 14.04
C ALA A 345 -1.80 9.20 15.36
N LEU A 346 -2.94 9.87 15.54
CA LEU A 346 -3.26 10.59 16.78
C LEU A 346 -3.56 9.65 17.94
N ILE A 347 -4.16 8.47 17.70
CA ILE A 347 -4.30 7.42 18.72
C ILE A 347 -2.91 6.99 19.20
N ASP A 348 -1.97 6.73 18.28
CA ASP A 348 -0.59 6.43 18.63
C ASP A 348 0.10 7.60 19.36
N ALA A 349 -0.19 8.84 19.00
CA ALA A 349 0.31 10.00 19.74
C ALA A 349 -0.17 10.00 21.21
N VAL A 350 -1.44 9.70 21.50
CA VAL A 350 -1.95 9.57 22.87
C VAL A 350 -1.23 8.45 23.62
N ARG A 351 -1.07 7.28 22.99
CA ARG A 351 -0.33 6.14 23.56
C ARG A 351 1.11 6.49 23.92
N LEU A 352 1.74 7.36 23.12
CA LEU A 352 3.09 7.86 23.31
C LEU A 352 3.18 9.06 24.27
N GLY A 353 2.05 9.52 24.83
CA GLY A 353 1.99 10.54 25.86
C GLY A 353 1.70 11.96 25.36
N ASP A 354 1.13 12.11 24.17
CA ASP A 354 0.76 13.43 23.64
C ASP A 354 -0.54 13.98 24.25
N PHE A 355 -0.39 14.92 25.19
CA PHE A 355 -1.50 15.62 25.85
C PHE A 355 -2.27 16.59 24.94
N ARG A 356 -1.77 16.90 23.73
CA ARG A 356 -2.42 17.81 22.75
C ARG A 356 -3.16 17.07 21.64
N ALA A 357 -3.06 15.75 21.59
CA ALA A 357 -3.68 14.97 20.53
C ALA A 357 -5.21 15.09 20.52
N GLY A 358 -5.85 15.30 21.68
CA GLY A 358 -7.31 15.48 21.80
C GLY A 358 -7.85 16.61 20.94
N ASP A 359 -7.20 17.78 20.95
CA ASP A 359 -7.62 18.93 20.14
C ASP A 359 -7.55 18.62 18.63
N ALA A 360 -6.55 17.83 18.22
CA ALA A 360 -6.41 17.42 16.82
C ALA A 360 -7.47 16.39 16.43
N ILE A 361 -7.75 15.42 17.30
CA ILE A 361 -8.80 14.40 17.07
C ILE A 361 -10.17 15.08 16.94
N GLU A 362 -10.47 16.08 17.78
CA GLU A 362 -11.75 16.79 17.76
C GLU A 362 -11.99 17.57 16.46
N ARG A 363 -10.93 18.00 15.77
CA ARG A 363 -11.04 18.71 14.49
C ARG A 363 -11.18 17.77 13.28
N LEU A 364 -10.93 16.48 13.44
CA LEU A 364 -11.06 15.52 12.35
C LEU A 364 -12.54 15.18 12.13
N ASP A 365 -12.99 15.32 10.89
CA ASP A 365 -14.32 14.87 10.47
C ASP A 365 -14.20 13.45 9.88
N VAL A 366 -14.25 12.43 10.76
CA VAL A 366 -14.19 11.02 10.37
C VAL A 366 -15.33 10.27 11.05
N ASN A 367 -16.36 9.93 10.27
CA ASN A 367 -17.51 9.20 10.77
C ASN A 367 -17.21 7.69 10.87
N CYS A 368 -16.79 7.24 12.05
CA CYS A 368 -16.50 5.82 12.31
C CYS A 368 -16.62 5.48 13.81
N VAL A 369 -16.57 4.19 14.14
CA VAL A 369 -16.65 3.70 15.53
C VAL A 369 -15.46 4.16 16.37
N VAL A 370 -14.27 4.20 15.76
CA VAL A 370 -13.00 4.49 16.46
C VAL A 370 -12.84 5.96 16.84
N ALA A 371 -13.39 6.91 16.07
CA ALA A 371 -13.23 8.35 16.30
C ALA A 371 -13.70 8.84 17.69
N PRO A 372 -14.94 8.57 18.14
CA PRO A 372 -15.39 8.99 19.47
C PRO A 372 -14.60 8.30 20.60
N MET A 373 -14.17 7.05 20.40
CA MET A 373 -13.34 6.33 21.38
C MET A 373 -11.97 6.98 21.53
N ALA A 374 -11.33 7.35 20.43
CA ALA A 374 -10.05 8.06 20.41
C ALA A 374 -10.15 9.42 21.11
N LEU A 375 -11.22 10.17 20.88
CA LEU A 375 -11.43 11.47 21.53
C LEU A 375 -11.61 11.32 23.04
N SER A 376 -12.45 10.37 23.49
CA SER A 376 -12.63 10.06 24.91
C SER A 376 -11.32 9.65 25.58
N TYR A 377 -10.53 8.80 24.93
CA TYR A 377 -9.22 8.39 25.42
C TYR A 377 -8.25 9.57 25.57
N ALA A 378 -8.16 10.42 24.54
CA ALA A 378 -7.28 11.59 24.57
C ALA A 378 -7.69 12.58 25.68
N ARG A 379 -8.98 12.84 25.86
CA ARG A 379 -9.50 13.71 26.92
C ARG A 379 -9.23 13.13 28.31
N ALA A 380 -9.46 11.83 28.50
CA ALA A 380 -9.16 11.14 29.75
C ALA A 380 -7.67 11.21 30.10
N PHE A 381 -6.80 10.99 29.11
CA PHE A 381 -5.36 11.12 29.25
C PHE A 381 -4.93 12.53 29.66
N THR A 382 -5.41 13.56 28.95
CA THR A 382 -5.08 14.96 29.25
C THR A 382 -5.59 15.41 30.62
N ALA A 383 -6.76 14.91 31.05
CA ALA A 383 -7.33 15.21 32.36
C ALA A 383 -6.67 14.46 33.52
N GLY A 384 -5.86 13.42 33.24
CA GLY A 384 -5.37 12.51 34.27
C GLY A 384 -6.48 11.70 34.95
N ASP A 385 -7.60 11.45 34.25
CA ASP A 385 -8.74 10.73 34.80
C ASP A 385 -8.53 9.22 34.67
N ALA A 386 -8.03 8.60 35.74
CA ALA A 386 -7.77 7.16 35.77
C ALA A 386 -9.04 6.31 35.55
N GLY A 387 -10.22 6.79 35.96
CA GLY A 387 -11.48 6.06 35.77
C GLY A 387 -11.92 6.08 34.31
N ALA A 388 -11.84 7.25 33.67
CA ALA A 388 -12.13 7.39 32.25
C ALA A 388 -11.10 6.66 31.36
N LEU A 389 -9.83 6.58 31.79
CA LEU A 389 -8.79 5.80 31.11
C LEU A 389 -9.06 4.29 31.15
N ASP A 390 -9.55 3.76 32.28
CA ASP A 390 -9.98 2.35 32.36
C ASP A 390 -11.18 2.06 31.45
N GLN A 391 -12.13 3.00 31.36
CA GLN A 391 -13.27 2.88 30.44
C GLN A 391 -12.80 2.88 28.98
N ALA A 392 -11.88 3.78 28.63
CA ALA A 392 -11.27 3.80 27.30
C ALA A 392 -10.53 2.48 27.01
N ALA A 393 -9.79 1.94 27.99
CA ALA A 393 -9.11 0.66 27.85
C ALA A 393 -10.09 -0.48 27.56
N ALA A 394 -11.17 -0.59 28.33
CA ALA A 394 -12.21 -1.60 28.12
C ALA A 394 -12.91 -1.45 26.75
N ALA A 395 -13.17 -0.22 26.32
CA ALA A 395 -13.79 0.05 25.03
C ALA A 395 -12.89 -0.40 23.86
N PHE A 396 -11.59 -0.07 23.88
CA PHE A 396 -10.65 -0.50 22.85
C PHE A 396 -10.41 -2.02 22.87
N ASP A 397 -10.36 -2.64 24.06
CA ASP A 397 -10.26 -4.10 24.18
C ASP A 397 -11.48 -4.81 23.57
N GLY A 398 -12.68 -4.24 23.77
CA GLY A 398 -13.94 -4.76 23.22
C GLY A 398 -14.01 -4.82 21.69
N ILE A 399 -13.26 -3.97 20.98
CA ILE A 399 -13.12 -4.02 19.52
C ILE A 399 -11.82 -4.68 19.06
N GLY A 400 -11.06 -5.29 19.98
CA GLY A 400 -9.82 -6.00 19.67
C GLY A 400 -8.57 -5.14 19.49
N MET A 401 -8.61 -3.82 19.78
CA MET A 401 -7.46 -2.92 19.79
C MET A 401 -6.66 -3.04 21.11
N ARG A 402 -6.22 -4.25 21.43
CA ARG A 402 -5.62 -4.60 22.74
C ARG A 402 -4.32 -3.85 23.03
N GLY A 403 -3.59 -3.45 22.00
CA GLY A 403 -2.41 -2.60 22.13
C GLY A 403 -2.74 -1.23 22.73
N VAL A 404 -3.80 -0.58 22.22
CA VAL A 404 -4.30 0.70 22.72
C VAL A 404 -4.83 0.53 24.14
N ALA A 405 -5.62 -0.51 24.39
CA ALA A 405 -6.17 -0.81 25.71
C ALA A 405 -5.08 -0.95 26.78
N ARG A 406 -4.01 -1.70 26.47
CA ARG A 406 -2.88 -1.91 27.38
C ARG A 406 -2.17 -0.61 27.74
N ASP A 407 -2.01 0.30 26.78
CA ASP A 407 -1.36 1.58 27.02
C ASP A 407 -2.26 2.52 27.84
N ALA A 408 -3.57 2.54 27.57
CA ALA A 408 -4.54 3.26 28.39
C ALA A 408 -4.56 2.76 29.85
N THR A 409 -4.50 1.44 30.09
CA THR A 409 -4.38 0.87 31.44
C THR A 409 -3.09 1.30 32.15
N LYS A 410 -1.96 1.33 31.45
CA LYS A 410 -0.69 1.82 32.05
C LYS A 410 -0.81 3.30 32.44
N GLN A 411 -1.43 4.11 31.58
CA GLN A 411 -1.65 5.52 31.85
C GLN A 411 -2.63 5.73 33.03
N ALA A 412 -3.68 4.92 33.15
CA ALA A 412 -4.59 4.94 34.30
C ALA A 412 -3.85 4.63 35.61
N ALA A 413 -2.98 3.61 35.61
CA ALA A 413 -2.16 3.28 36.77
C ALA A 413 -1.21 4.44 37.15
N ALA A 414 -0.60 5.09 36.15
CA ALA A 414 0.27 6.24 36.36
C ALA A 414 -0.46 7.48 36.89
N ALA A 415 -1.74 7.67 36.54
CA ALA A 415 -2.56 8.78 37.05
C ALA A 415 -3.05 8.58 38.50
N ARG A 416 -2.98 7.35 39.02
CA ARG A 416 -3.34 7.03 40.42
C ARG A 416 -2.16 7.15 41.39
N GLY A 417 -0.95 6.92 40.88
CA GLY A 417 0.30 7.04 41.63
C GLY A 417 0.80 8.47 41.65
#